data_AF-A0A7L2R113-F1
#
_entry.id   AF-A0A7L2R113-F1
#
_cell.length_a   1.000
_cell.length_b   1.000
_cell.length_c   1.000
_cell.angle_alpha   90.00
_cell.angle_beta   90.00
_cell.angle_gamma   90.00
#
_symmetry.space_group_name_H-M   'P 1'
#
loop_
_entity.id
_entity.type
_entity.pdbx_description
1 polymer ?
#
loop_
_entity_poly.entity_id
_entity_poly.type
_entity_poly.pdbx_seq_one_letter_code
_entity_poly.pdbx_strand_id
1 'polypeptide(L)'
;EKMASKVSVVLRPVKSIVVRFCPFEPNVESTRKFLQCIYHKKVQATNTNCEVTADVRHDGSEPVVDVMFADGDRLIMKGAHLTTGEMLMALASRCNAKDLKEEQKSKKKNP
;
A
#
# COMPACT_ATOMS: atom_id res chain seq x y z
N GLU A 1 9.26 -19.37 -6.14
CA GLU A 1 8.97 -18.46 -5.00
C GLU A 1 10.26 -18.07 -4.29
N LYS A 2 10.71 -16.81 -4.38
CA LYS A 2 11.76 -16.20 -3.52
C LYS A 2 11.96 -14.73 -3.94
N MET A 3 11.14 -13.80 -3.44
CA MET A 3 11.48 -12.35 -3.47
C MET A 3 10.67 -11.47 -2.51
N ALA A 4 9.71 -12.00 -1.77
CA ALA A 4 8.97 -11.24 -0.74
C ALA A 4 9.71 -11.15 0.62
N SER A 5 11.03 -11.39 0.64
CA SER A 5 11.80 -11.55 1.89
C SER A 5 12.59 -10.31 2.33
N LYS A 6 12.43 -9.13 1.70
CA LYS A 6 13.26 -7.95 2.05
C LYS A 6 12.56 -6.59 2.18
N VAL A 7 11.27 -6.45 1.85
CA VAL A 7 10.59 -5.16 1.97
C VAL A 7 9.65 -5.19 3.17
N SER A 8 10.07 -4.60 4.29
CA SER A 8 9.20 -4.32 5.43
C SER A 8 8.41 -3.04 5.17
N VAL A 9 7.09 -3.14 5.06
CA VAL A 9 6.20 -1.98 4.92
C VAL A 9 5.66 -1.59 6.29
N VAL A 10 5.76 -0.31 6.63
CA VAL A 10 5.21 0.29 7.86
C VAL A 10 4.06 1.21 7.45
N LEU A 11 2.85 0.94 7.96
CA LEU A 11 1.60 1.63 7.55
C LEU A 11 1.22 2.82 8.43
N ARG A 12 2.10 3.27 9.33
CA ARG A 12 1.83 4.39 10.26
C ARG A 12 1.25 5.65 9.59
N PRO A 13 1.78 6.15 8.46
CA PRO A 13 1.24 7.37 7.84
C PRO A 13 0.01 7.11 6.96
N VAL A 14 -0.42 5.86 6.80
CA VAL A 14 -1.50 5.45 5.91
C VAL A 14 -2.84 5.49 6.65
N LYS A 15 -3.84 6.11 6.03
CA LYS A 15 -5.22 6.15 6.51
C LYS A 15 -6.03 4.97 5.98
N SER A 16 -5.98 4.76 4.66
CA SER A 16 -6.71 3.66 4.04
C SER A 16 -6.05 3.16 2.76
N ILE A 17 -6.30 1.89 2.42
CA ILE A 17 -5.86 1.23 1.20
C ILE A 17 -7.08 0.56 0.56
N VAL A 18 -7.39 0.92 -0.67
CA VAL A 18 -8.42 0.26 -1.48
C VAL A 18 -7.74 -0.45 -2.63
N VAL A 19 -7.89 -1.78 -2.67
CA VAL A 19 -7.37 -2.62 -3.75
C VAL A 19 -8.53 -3.07 -4.62
N ARG A 20 -8.63 -2.49 -5.80
CA ARG A 20 -9.67 -2.81 -6.79
C ARG A 20 -9.13 -3.76 -7.82
N PHE A 21 -9.87 -4.81 -8.13
CA PHE A 21 -9.50 -5.72 -9.21
C PHE A 21 -10.64 -6.60 -9.72
N CYS A 22 -10.52 -7.03 -10.97
CA CYS A 22 -11.33 -8.09 -11.56
C CYS A 22 -10.61 -9.45 -11.44
N PRO A 23 -11.13 -10.44 -10.67
CA PRO A 23 -10.45 -11.72 -10.46
C PRO A 23 -10.26 -12.58 -11.71
N PHE A 24 -11.07 -12.33 -12.73
CA PHE A 24 -11.08 -13.11 -13.98
C PHE A 24 -10.10 -12.57 -15.02
N GLU A 25 -9.55 -11.36 -14.81
CA GLU A 25 -8.53 -10.81 -15.69
C GLU A 25 -7.16 -11.45 -15.42
N PRO A 26 -6.37 -11.79 -16.46
CA PRO A 26 -5.11 -12.48 -16.28
C PRO A 26 -4.01 -11.62 -15.63
N ASN A 27 -4.14 -10.29 -15.68
CA ASN A 27 -3.13 -9.33 -15.20
C ASN A 27 -3.29 -8.97 -13.70
N VAL A 28 -4.05 -9.76 -12.93
CA VAL A 28 -4.43 -9.43 -11.55
C VAL A 28 -3.53 -10.04 -10.47
N GLU A 29 -2.69 -11.01 -10.84
CA GLU A 29 -1.91 -11.83 -9.91
C GLU A 29 -1.05 -10.98 -8.94
N SER A 30 -0.28 -10.04 -9.49
CA SER A 30 0.60 -9.16 -8.70
C SER A 30 -0.16 -8.33 -7.67
N THR A 31 -1.35 -7.84 -8.04
CA THR A 31 -2.20 -7.01 -7.18
C THR A 31 -2.82 -7.81 -6.05
N ARG A 32 -3.25 -9.06 -6.34
CA ARG A 32 -3.75 -9.98 -5.30
C ARG A 32 -2.66 -10.37 -4.31
N LYS A 33 -1.45 -10.65 -4.80
CA LYS A 33 -0.28 -10.91 -3.93
C LYS A 33 0.09 -9.71 -3.09
N PHE A 34 0.03 -8.50 -3.65
CA PHE A 34 0.22 -7.26 -2.89
C PHE A 34 -0.79 -7.16 -1.73
N LEU A 35 -2.08 -7.36 -2.02
CA LEU A 35 -3.13 -7.35 -0.99
C LEU A 35 -2.87 -8.39 0.12
N GLN A 36 -2.46 -9.60 -0.26
CA GLN A 36 -2.08 -10.65 0.70
C GLN A 36 -0.91 -10.21 1.59
N CYS A 37 0.09 -9.53 1.04
CA CYS A 37 1.21 -8.98 1.81
C CYS A 37 0.76 -7.89 2.79
N ILE A 38 -0.16 -7.01 2.40
CA ILE A 38 -0.70 -5.96 3.28
C ILE A 38 -1.49 -6.58 4.45
N TYR A 39 -2.29 -7.61 4.20
CA TYR A 39 -3.02 -8.33 5.26
C TYR A 39 -2.13 -9.20 6.17
N HIS A 40 -0.83 -9.32 5.88
CA HIS A 40 0.06 -10.08 6.74
C HIS A 40 0.13 -9.46 8.14
N LYS A 41 0.02 -10.29 9.19
CA LYS A 41 -0.09 -9.84 10.59
C LYS A 41 0.99 -8.84 11.01
N LYS A 42 2.23 -9.03 10.53
CA LYS A 42 3.35 -8.11 10.81
C LYS A 42 3.13 -6.70 10.26
N VAL A 43 2.51 -6.58 9.09
CA VAL A 43 2.22 -5.29 8.45
C VAL A 43 1.02 -4.63 9.13
N GLN A 44 -0.07 -5.37 9.35
CA GLN A 44 -1.25 -4.88 10.07
C GLN A 44 -0.94 -4.40 11.50
N ALA A 45 -0.01 -5.07 12.19
CA ALA A 45 0.42 -4.65 13.53
C ALA A 45 1.12 -3.28 13.57
N THR A 46 1.62 -2.78 12.43
CA THR A 46 2.25 -1.44 12.38
C THR A 46 1.25 -0.30 12.46
N ASN A 47 0.00 -0.54 12.06
CA ASN A 47 -1.10 0.42 12.17
C ASN A 47 -2.44 -0.33 12.12
N THR A 48 -3.04 -0.58 13.29
CA THR A 48 -4.35 -1.24 13.39
C THR A 48 -5.52 -0.35 12.95
N ASN A 49 -5.30 0.96 12.81
CA ASN A 49 -6.33 1.91 12.37
C ASN A 49 -6.36 2.07 10.84
N CYS A 50 -5.38 1.51 10.11
CA CYS A 50 -5.36 1.55 8.66
C CYS A 50 -6.50 0.68 8.10
N GLU A 51 -7.44 1.30 7.40
CA GLU A 51 -8.53 0.58 6.75
C GLU A 51 -8.05 -0.03 5.44
N VAL A 52 -8.11 -1.36 5.32
CA VAL A 52 -7.73 -2.08 4.10
C VAL A 52 -8.96 -2.75 3.52
N THR A 53 -9.31 -2.39 2.29
CA THR A 53 -10.54 -2.84 1.63
C THR A 53 -10.24 -3.42 0.26
N ALA A 54 -10.86 -4.56 -0.06
CA ALA A 54 -10.80 -5.18 -1.38
C ALA A 54 -12.09 -4.87 -2.16
N ASP A 55 -11.99 -4.08 -3.23
CA ASP A 55 -13.09 -3.75 -4.15
C ASP A 55 -13.05 -4.74 -5.33
N VAL A 56 -13.66 -5.90 -5.15
CA VAL A 56 -13.69 -6.97 -6.16
C VAL A 56 -14.78 -6.70 -7.18
N ARG A 57 -14.42 -6.72 -8.46
CA ARG A 57 -15.31 -6.40 -9.58
C ARG A 57 -15.34 -7.49 -10.64
N HIS A 58 -16.26 -7.35 -11.60
CA HIS A 58 -16.29 -8.13 -12.84
C HIS A 58 -16.70 -7.24 -14.02
N ASP A 59 -16.00 -6.12 -14.18
CA ASP A 59 -16.24 -5.09 -15.21
C ASP A 59 -15.12 -4.99 -16.25
N GLY A 60 -14.15 -5.92 -16.22
CA GLY A 60 -12.97 -5.91 -17.09
C GLY A 60 -11.99 -4.77 -16.78
N SER A 61 -12.17 -4.05 -15.66
CA SER A 61 -11.28 -2.94 -15.29
C SER A 61 -9.89 -3.43 -14.88
N GLU A 62 -8.88 -2.63 -15.21
CA GLU A 62 -7.51 -2.88 -14.76
C GLU A 62 -7.41 -2.83 -13.23
N PRO A 63 -6.55 -3.65 -12.62
CA PRO A 63 -6.36 -3.61 -11.18
C PRO A 63 -5.71 -2.29 -10.75
N VAL A 64 -6.23 -1.70 -9.67
CA VAL A 64 -5.74 -0.44 -9.12
C VAL A 64 -5.59 -0.56 -7.61
N VAL A 65 -4.45 -0.09 -7.09
CA VAL A 65 -4.26 0.13 -5.65
C VAL A 65 -4.28 1.62 -5.39
N ASP A 66 -5.16 2.00 -4.49
CA ASP A 66 -5.35 3.37 -4.04
C ASP A 66 -5.02 3.48 -2.55
N VAL A 67 -4.03 4.30 -2.22
CA VAL A 67 -3.56 4.52 -0.86
C VAL A 67 -3.81 5.97 -0.47
N MET A 68 -4.60 6.16 0.58
CA MET A 68 -4.84 7.46 1.20
C MET A 68 -3.95 7.59 2.43
N PHE A 69 -3.19 8.68 2.53
CA PHE A 69 -2.37 9.00 3.69
C PHE A 69 -3.15 9.88 4.69
N ALA A 70 -2.70 9.89 5.94
CA ALA A 70 -3.34 10.65 7.01
C ALA A 70 -3.29 12.18 6.77
N ASP A 71 -2.32 12.66 6.01
CA ASP A 71 -2.17 14.07 5.62
C ASP A 71 -3.00 14.46 4.39
N GLY A 72 -3.77 13.53 3.82
CA GLY A 72 -4.64 13.76 2.66
C GLY A 72 -3.97 13.53 1.31
N ASP A 73 -2.65 13.25 1.28
CA ASP A 73 -2.01 12.83 0.04
C ASP A 73 -2.51 11.45 -0.40
N ARG A 74 -2.39 11.18 -1.70
CA ARG A 74 -2.84 9.93 -2.30
C ARG A 74 -1.78 9.31 -3.20
N LEU A 75 -1.59 8.00 -3.11
CA LEU A 75 -0.77 7.21 -4.02
C LEU A 75 -1.68 6.25 -4.79
N ILE A 76 -1.67 6.36 -6.11
CA ILE A 76 -2.41 5.46 -7.01
C ILE A 76 -1.39 4.64 -7.81
N MET A 77 -1.53 3.31 -7.76
CA MET A 77 -0.71 2.36 -8.52
C MET A 77 -1.60 1.54 -9.44
N LYS A 78 -1.36 1.62 -10.75
CA LYS A 78 -2.04 0.81 -11.76
C LYS A 78 -1.34 -0.54 -11.87
N GLY A 79 -1.97 -1.59 -11.37
CA GLY A 79 -1.35 -2.90 -11.14
C GLY A 79 -1.18 -3.78 -12.38
N ALA A 80 -1.74 -3.40 -13.54
CA ALA A 80 -1.76 -4.23 -14.75
C ALA A 80 -0.37 -4.65 -15.24
N HIS A 81 0.64 -3.80 -15.02
CA HIS A 81 2.03 -4.01 -15.44
C HIS A 81 3.03 -3.83 -14.30
N LEU A 82 2.57 -3.88 -13.05
CA LEU A 82 3.43 -3.77 -11.88
C LEU A 82 3.58 -5.12 -11.21
N THR A 83 4.80 -5.43 -10.79
CA THR A 83 5.07 -6.56 -9.92
C THR A 83 4.67 -6.23 -8.49
N THR A 84 4.37 -7.26 -7.69
CA THR A 84 4.13 -7.10 -6.24
C THR A 84 5.28 -6.38 -5.54
N GLY A 85 6.54 -6.65 -5.96
CA GLY A 85 7.72 -6.02 -5.39
C GLY A 85 7.76 -4.51 -5.64
N GLU A 86 7.49 -4.07 -6.87
CA GLU A 86 7.44 -2.64 -7.21
C GLU A 86 6.35 -1.91 -6.42
N MET A 87 5.17 -2.51 -6.28
CA MET A 87 4.07 -1.93 -5.50
C MET A 87 4.44 -1.80 -4.01
N LEU A 88 5.06 -2.83 -3.42
CA LEU A 88 5.51 -2.79 -2.03
C LEU A 88 6.65 -1.77 -1.82
N MET A 89 7.61 -1.70 -2.75
CA MET A 89 8.71 -0.72 -2.67
C MET A 89 8.21 0.72 -2.80
N ALA A 90 7.29 0.98 -3.72
CA ALA A 90 6.67 2.29 -3.89
C ALA A 90 5.93 2.72 -2.63
N LEU A 91 5.14 1.82 -2.03
CA LEU A 91 4.46 2.08 -0.77
C LEU A 91 5.44 2.33 0.38
N ALA A 92 6.44 1.47 0.56
CA ALA A 92 7.44 1.62 1.61
C ALA A 92 8.20 2.96 1.50
N SER A 93 8.63 3.31 0.29
CA SER A 93 9.32 4.58 0.01
C SER A 93 8.46 5.79 0.40
N ARG A 94 7.17 5.78 0.04
CA ARG A 94 6.24 6.86 0.39
C ARG A 94 5.95 6.94 1.89
N CYS A 95 5.79 5.80 2.56
CA CYS A 95 5.62 5.77 4.02
C CYS A 95 6.85 6.35 4.74
N ASN A 96 8.05 5.89 4.39
CA ASN A 96 9.29 6.36 5.00
C ASN A 96 9.50 7.87 4.79
N ALA A 97 9.22 8.37 3.59
CA ALA A 97 9.34 9.80 3.29
C ALA A 97 8.35 10.65 4.12
N LYS A 98 7.18 10.13 4.46
CA LYS A 98 6.18 10.83 5.29
C LYS A 98 6.53 10.78 6.78
N ASP A 99 7.00 9.64 7.27
CA ASP A 99 7.48 9.51 8.64
C ASP A 99 8.61 10.53 8.94
N LEU A 100 9.59 10.67 8.03
CA LEU A 100 10.67 11.66 8.18
C LEU A 100 10.17 13.11 8.20
N LYS A 101 9.12 13.44 7.43
CA LYS A 101 8.53 14.79 7.40
C LYS A 101 7.81 15.12 8.72
N GLU A 102 7.08 14.17 9.29
CA GLU A 102 6.40 14.34 10.57
C GLU A 102 7.39 14.51 11.74
N GLU A 103 8.52 13.80 11.74
CA GLU A 103 9.58 13.97 12.73
C GLU A 103 10.24 15.36 12.66
N GLN A 104 10.50 15.88 11.46
CA GLN A 104 11.05 17.22 11.28
C GLN A 104 10.07 18.32 11.72
N LYS A 105 8.78 18.16 11.42
CA LYS A 105 7.72 19.10 11.84
C LYS A 105 7.55 19.13 13.36
N SER A 106 7.73 17.99 14.02
CA SER A 106 7.66 17.86 15.48
C SER A 106 8.86 18.54 16.16
N LYS A 107 10.08 18.39 15.63
CA LYS A 107 11.28 19.09 16.14
C LYS A 107 11.21 20.61 15.99
N LYS A 108 10.54 21.12 14.95
CA LYS A 108 10.38 22.57 14.74
C LYS A 108 9.30 23.20 15.64
N LYS A 109 8.42 22.39 16.24
CA LYS A 109 7.34 22.85 17.13
C LYS A 109 7.71 22.87 18.62
N ASN A 110 8.80 22.22 19.02
CA ASN A 110 9.38 22.34 20.36
C ASN A 110 10.68 23.17 20.30
N PRO A 111 10.61 24.50 20.47
CA PRO A 111 11.77 25.31 20.86
C PRO A 111 12.14 25.09 22.34
#